data_AF-A0AAV6A079-F1
#
_entry.id   AF-A0AAV6A079-F1
#
_cell.length_a   1.000
_cell.length_b   1.000
_cell.length_c   1.000
_cell.angle_alpha   90.00
_cell.angle_beta   90.00
_cell.angle_gamma   90.00
#
_symmetry.space_group_name_H-M   'P 1'
#
loop_
_entity.id
_entity.type
_entity.pdbx_description
1 polymer ?
#
loop_
_entity_poly.entity_id
_entity_poly.type
_entity_poly.pdbx_seq_one_letter_code
_entity_poly.pdbx_strand_id
1 'polypeptide(L)'
;MTALTKNDLINAVAAHGLSKRQSASVVESLFDIIFRCFEKSEDVKIVGFGHFRIRRKASRRGRNPQTGDSIEITARKVLTFKPSKGLKQRINQQTTQQTT
;
A
#
# COMPACT_ATOMS: atom_id res chain seq x y z
N MET A 1 -8.89 -17.78 -2.55
CA MET A 1 -8.94 -16.41 -1.99
C MET A 1 -9.11 -15.45 -3.15
N THR A 2 -10.16 -14.63 -3.16
CA THR A 2 -10.39 -13.63 -4.22
C THR A 2 -9.62 -12.36 -3.86
N ALA A 3 -8.83 -11.84 -4.80
CA ALA A 3 -8.09 -10.59 -4.64
C ALA A 3 -8.83 -9.47 -5.36
N LEU A 4 -8.94 -8.30 -4.73
CA LEU A 4 -9.54 -7.13 -5.36
C LEU A 4 -8.67 -6.66 -6.53
N THR A 5 -9.23 -6.61 -7.73
CA THR A 5 -8.53 -6.20 -8.96
C THR A 5 -8.83 -4.75 -9.33
N LYS A 6 -8.07 -4.18 -10.28
CA LYS A 6 -8.36 -2.86 -10.85
C LYS A 6 -9.77 -2.79 -11.45
N ASN A 7 -10.23 -3.86 -12.11
CA ASN A 7 -11.57 -3.89 -12.71
C ASN A 7 -12.66 -3.86 -11.63
N ASP A 8 -12.46 -4.53 -10.51
CA ASP A 8 -13.39 -4.49 -9.38
C ASP A 8 -13.49 -3.08 -8.78
N LEU A 9 -12.35 -2.38 -8.65
CA LEU A 9 -12.32 -0.97 -8.23
C LEU A 9 -13.08 -0.07 -9.20
N ILE A 10 -12.90 -0.25 -10.51
CA ILE A 10 -13.60 0.53 -11.54
C ILE A 10 -15.10 0.30 -11.45
N ASN A 11 -15.55 -0.94 -11.29
CA ASN A 11 -16.97 -1.26 -11.15
C ASN A 11 -17.56 -0.68 -9.85
N ALA A 12 -16.82 -0.74 -8.74
CA ALA A 12 -17.23 -0.16 -7.47
C ALA A 12 -17.37 1.37 -7.58
N VAL A 13 -16.43 2.05 -8.24
CA VAL A 13 -16.52 3.50 -8.49
C VAL A 13 -17.68 3.85 -9.41
N ALA A 14 -17.93 3.04 -10.45
CA ALA A 14 -19.05 3.25 -11.37
C ALA A 14 -20.42 3.17 -10.68
N ALA A 15 -20.55 2.32 -9.64
CA ALA A 15 -21.76 2.21 -8.84
C ALA A 15 -22.15 3.52 -8.13
N HIS A 16 -21.24 4.49 -8.03
CA HIS A 16 -21.52 5.82 -7.47
C HIS A 16 -22.01 6.85 -8.51
N GLY A 17 -22.60 6.39 -9.62
CA GLY A 17 -23.23 7.26 -10.62
C GLY A 17 -22.31 7.76 -11.73
N LEU A 18 -21.12 7.17 -11.87
CA LEU A 18 -20.18 7.46 -12.96
C LEU A 18 -20.31 6.41 -14.07
N SER A 19 -20.11 6.82 -15.32
CA SER A 19 -19.96 5.84 -16.39
C SER A 19 -18.73 4.96 -16.15
N LYS A 20 -18.72 3.74 -16.69
CA LYS A 20 -17.56 2.84 -16.59
C LYS A 20 -16.28 3.47 -17.14
N ARG A 21 -16.39 4.26 -18.23
CA ARG A 21 -15.27 4.99 -18.82
C ARG A 21 -14.73 6.09 -17.90
N GLN A 22 -15.61 6.89 -17.30
CA GLN A 22 -15.19 7.91 -16.32
C GLN A 22 -14.55 7.26 -15.10
N SER A 23 -15.13 6.18 -14.60
CA SER A 23 -14.62 5.43 -13.45
C SER A 23 -13.23 4.86 -13.70
N ALA A 24 -13.01 4.30 -14.90
CA ALA A 24 -11.69 3.84 -15.32
C ALA A 24 -10.67 4.97 -15.31
N SER A 25 -11.02 6.11 -15.91
CA SER A 25 -10.14 7.29 -15.95
C SER A 25 -9.81 7.83 -14.55
N VAL A 26 -10.79 7.87 -13.64
CA VAL A 26 -10.58 8.31 -12.25
C VAL A 26 -9.64 7.37 -11.50
N VAL A 27 -9.87 6.06 -11.59
CA VAL A 27 -9.03 5.05 -10.91
C VAL A 27 -7.61 5.08 -11.45
N GLU A 28 -7.43 5.18 -12.77
CA GLU A 28 -6.10 5.26 -13.38
C GLU A 28 -5.36 6.54 -13.00
N SER A 29 -6.05 7.67 -13.02
CA SER A 29 -5.47 8.97 -12.61
C SER A 29 -5.06 8.95 -11.15
N LEU A 30 -5.84 8.32 -10.26
CA LEU A 30 -5.50 8.19 -8.85
C LEU A 30 -4.17 7.43 -8.67
N PHE A 31 -3.99 6.30 -9.35
CA PHE A 31 -2.75 5.53 -9.25
C PHE A 31 -1.57 6.28 -9.87
N ASP A 32 -1.76 6.95 -11.00
CA ASP A 32 -0.71 7.76 -11.63
C ASP A 32 -0.23 8.89 -10.70
N ILE A 33 -1.14 9.60 -10.02
CA ILE A 33 -0.79 10.62 -9.03
C ILE A 33 0.05 10.02 -7.89
N ILE A 34 -0.33 8.84 -7.40
CA ILE A 34 0.41 8.13 -6.34
C ILE A 34 1.80 7.72 -6.83
N PHE A 35 1.92 7.20 -8.06
CA PHE A 35 3.20 6.79 -8.64
C PHE A 35 4.14 7.99 -8.81
N ARG A 36 3.65 9.10 -9.34
CA ARG A 36 4.45 10.34 -9.49
C ARG A 36 4.96 10.86 -8.15
N CYS A 37 4.17 10.73 -7.08
CA CYS A 37 4.61 11.06 -5.72
C CYS A 37 5.78 10.15 -5.28
N PHE A 38 5.68 8.85 -5.56
CA PHE A 38 6.75 7.90 -5.22
C PHE A 38 8.04 8.08 -6.03
N GLU A 39 7.94 8.43 -7.32
CA GLU A 39 9.10 8.75 -8.16
C GLU A 39 9.90 9.92 -7.57
N LYS A 40 9.18 10.93 -7.05
CA LYS A 40 9.75 12.08 -6.33
C LYS A 40 10.28 11.75 -4.94
N SER A 41 10.19 10.49 -4.50
CA SER A 41 10.59 10.04 -3.16
C SER A 41 9.81 10.69 -2.02
N GLU A 42 8.55 11.05 -2.29
CA GLU A 42 7.63 11.61 -1.32
C GLU A 42 6.74 10.53 -0.67
N ASP A 43 6.17 10.84 0.49
CA ASP A 43 5.29 9.96 1.24
C ASP A 43 3.81 10.26 0.92
N VAL A 44 2.99 9.22 0.76
CA VAL A 44 1.53 9.36 0.60
C VAL A 44 0.84 9.02 1.92
N LYS A 45 0.07 9.98 2.45
CA LYS A 45 -0.72 9.82 3.68
C LYS A 45 -2.21 9.90 3.37
N ILE A 46 -2.94 8.85 3.71
CA ILE A 46 -4.39 8.78 3.58
C ILE A 46 -4.98 8.59 4.97
N VAL A 47 -5.68 9.61 5.46
CA VAL A 47 -6.33 9.59 6.79
C VAL A 47 -7.31 8.42 6.85
N GLY A 48 -7.36 7.73 7.99
CA GLY A 48 -8.18 6.54 8.16
C GLY A 48 -7.62 5.26 7.51
N PHE A 49 -6.79 5.37 6.47
CA PHE A 49 -6.21 4.21 5.78
C PHE A 49 -4.78 3.91 6.24
N GLY A 50 -3.83 4.82 6.00
CA GLY A 50 -2.44 4.60 6.37
C GLY A 50 -1.47 5.52 5.66
N HIS A 51 -0.19 5.19 5.79
CA HIS A 51 0.93 5.93 5.23
C HIS A 51 1.79 5.03 4.36
N PHE A 52 1.97 5.39 3.11
CA PHE A 52 2.99 4.82 2.24
C PHE A 52 4.24 5.67 2.37
N ARG A 53 5.35 5.04 2.76
CA ARG A 53 6.61 5.73 2.99
C ARG A 53 7.75 5.14 2.18
N ILE A 54 8.54 6.01 1.59
CA ILE A 54 9.76 5.63 0.90
C ILE A 54 10.92 5.66 1.88
N ARG A 55 11.53 4.50 2.12
CA ARG A 55 12.69 4.37 2.99
C ARG A 55 13.92 4.07 2.16
N ARG A 56 15.01 4.80 2.42
CA ARG A 56 16.34 4.46 1.90
C ARG A 56 16.94 3.39 2.82
N LYS A 57 17.30 2.24 2.25
CA LYS A 57 18.04 1.18 2.91
C LYS A 57 19.49 1.31 2.48
N ALA A 58 20.39 1.44 3.44
CA ALA A 58 21.84 1.42 3.20
C ALA A 58 22.29 0.02 2.76
N SER A 59 23.45 -0.04 2.11
CA SER A 59 24.09 -1.31 1.81
C SER A 59 24.48 -2.01 3.13
N ARG A 60 24.42 -3.33 3.12
CA ARG A 60 24.78 -4.15 4.29
C ARG A 60 25.18 -5.55 3.85
N ARG A 61 25.97 -6.22 4.67
CA ARG A 61 26.27 -7.64 4.46
C ARG A 61 25.06 -8.49 4.85
N GLY A 62 24.66 -9.39 3.95
CA GLY A 62 23.70 -10.46 4.17
C GLY A 62 24.38 -11.83 4.03
N ARG A 63 23.57 -12.88 4.09
CA ARG A 63 23.99 -14.26 3.82
C ARG A 63 23.09 -14.88 2.77
N ASN A 64 23.66 -15.68 1.88
CA ASN A 64 22.88 -16.52 0.98
C ASN A 64 22.12 -17.57 1.81
N PRO A 65 20.77 -17.64 1.76
CA PRO A 65 20.00 -18.62 2.52
C PRO A 65 20.35 -20.08 2.20
N GLN A 66 20.85 -20.37 0.99
CA GLN A 66 21.16 -21.72 0.55
C GLN A 66 22.60 -22.14 0.90
N THR A 67 23.59 -21.25 0.74
CA THR A 67 25.03 -21.58 0.91
C THR A 67 25.66 -21.02 2.19
N GLY A 68 25.05 -20.01 2.80
CA GLY A 68 25.59 -19.32 3.97
C GLY A 68 26.64 -18.24 3.65
N ASP A 69 27.08 -18.15 2.39
CA ASP A 69 28.10 -17.20 1.96
C ASP A 69 27.69 -15.75 2.19
N SER A 70 28.67 -14.90 2.49
CA SER A 70 28.43 -13.48 2.67
C SER A 70 28.17 -12.80 1.32
N ILE A 71 26.99 -12.18 1.20
CA ILE A 71 26.60 -11.39 0.02
C ILE A 71 26.41 -9.92 0.40
N GLU A 72 26.75 -8.99 -0.47
CA GLU A 72 26.40 -7.59 -0.27
C GLU A 72 24.96 -7.34 -0.74
N ILE A 73 24.13 -6.77 0.14
CA ILE A 73 22.80 -6.29 -0.22
C ILE A 73 22.95 -4.81 -0.51
N THR A 74 22.77 -4.44 -1.78
CA THR A 74 22.96 -3.07 -2.26
C THR A 74 21.96 -2.08 -1.63
N ALA A 75 22.39 -0.82 -1.55
CA ALA A 75 21.53 0.26 -1.10
C ALA A 75 20.36 0.46 -2.07
N ARG A 76 19.14 0.63 -1.55
CA ARG A 76 17.93 0.79 -2.38
C ARG A 76 16.83 1.57 -1.67
N LYS A 77 15.90 2.11 -2.45
CA LYS A 77 14.64 2.64 -1.93
C LYS A 77 13.64 1.49 -1.78
N VAL A 78 12.90 1.48 -0.67
CA VAL A 78 11.82 0.53 -0.43
C VAL A 78 10.54 1.28 -0.06
N LEU A 79 9.43 0.88 -0.65
CA LEU A 79 8.11 1.37 -0.27
C LEU A 79 7.60 0.54 0.91
N THR A 80 7.17 1.20 1.98
CA THR A 80 6.58 0.55 3.15
C THR A 80 5.21 1.12 3.44
N PHE A 81 4.22 0.27 3.66
CA PHE A 81 2.90 0.69 4.11
C PHE A 81 2.81 0.56 5.63
N LYS A 82 2.36 1.64 6.29
CA LYS A 82 2.02 1.66 7.71
C LYS A 82 0.51 1.86 7.84
N PRO A 83 -0.27 0.83 8.22
CA PRO A 83 -1.71 0.97 8.40
C PRO A 83 -2.03 1.91 9.56
N SER A 84 -3.08 2.70 9.40
CA SER A 84 -3.58 3.61 10.45
C SER A 84 -4.07 2.81 11.66
N LYS A 85 -4.21 3.47 12.83
CA LYS A 85 -4.82 2.85 14.01
C LYS A 85 -6.24 2.37 13.71
N GLY A 86 -7.04 3.19 13.03
CA GLY A 86 -8.41 2.85 12.63
C GLY A 86 -8.46 1.64 11.70
N LEU A 87 -7.57 1.55 10.71
CA LEU A 87 -7.50 0.40 9.81
C LEU A 87 -7.10 -0.88 10.57
N LYS A 88 -6.08 -0.80 11.45
CA LYS A 88 -5.69 -1.94 12.31
C LYS A 88 -6.85 -2.41 13.20
N GLN A 89 -7.59 -1.49 13.80
CA GLN A 89 -8.75 -1.81 14.64
C GLN A 89 -9.87 -2.48 13.83
N ARG A 90 -10.16 -1.99 12.62
CA ARG A 90 -11.17 -2.60 11.73
C ARG A 90 -10.78 -4.01 11.30
N ILE A 91 -9.50 -4.26 11.02
CA ILE A 91 -8.99 -5.58 10.64
C ILE A 91 -9.03 -6.55 11.83
N ASN A 92 -8.64 -6.08 13.02
CA ASN A 92 -8.48 -6.93 14.19
C ASN A 92 -9.74 -7.08 15.05
N GLN A 93 -10.87 -6.46 14.67
CA GLN A 93 -12.15 -6.45 15.39
C GLN A 93 -11.97 -6.58 16.92
N GLN A 94 -11.74 -5.46 17.63
CA GLN A 94 -11.88 -5.51 19.08
C GLN A 94 -13.34 -5.80 19.42
N THR A 95 -13.66 -7.09 19.55
CA THR A 95 -14.72 -7.61 20.42
C THR A 95 -14.30 -7.31 21.85
N THR A 96 -14.28 -6.03 22.23
CA THR A 96 -14.32 -5.65 23.63
C THR A 96 -15.81 -5.49 23.94
N GLN A 97 -16.49 -6.62 24.12
CA GLN A 97 -17.72 -6.61 24.89
C GLN A 97 -17.33 -6.07 26.27
N GLN A 98 -18.03 -5.01 26.67
CA GLN A 98 -18.03 -4.52 28.04
C GLN A 98 -18.48 -5.69 28.93
N THR A 99 -17.56 -6.28 29.68
CA THR A 99 -17.93 -7.13 30.81
C THR A 99 -18.28 -6.20 31.96
N THR A 100 -19.57 -6.09 32.24
CA THR A 100 -20.14 -5.57 33.48
C THR A 100 -19.78 -6.49 34.64
#